data_AF-A0A9X8N7R6-F1
#
_entry.id   AF-A0A9X8N7R6-F1
#
_cell.length_a   1.000
_cell.length_b   1.000
_cell.length_c   1.000
_cell.angle_alpha   90.00
_cell.angle_beta   90.00
_cell.angle_gamma   90.00
#
_symmetry.space_group_name_H-M   'P 1'
#
loop_
_entity.id
_entity.type
_entity.pdbx_description
1 polymer ?
#
loop_
_entity_poly.entity_id
_entity_poly.type
_entity_poly.pdbx_seq_one_letter_code
_entity_poly.pdbx_strand_id
1 'polypeptide(L)'
;MQLRFLGKNSNVGECPTLYATDRDTYLVQGWRIYANDLLMQLDIPEGETAVEVPTELFEHLEKDGLPSGVIRRLEDPIMILTPGGTFVVQGKEVTDREALAQMDIPDYETVVEVPKATIIALLEEPRDADLQRRAQPAL
;
A
#
# COMPACT_ATOMS: atom_id res chain seq x y z
N MET A 1 -13.61 -12.27 2.49
CA MET A 1 -12.36 -12.45 3.27
C MET A 1 -12.58 -11.89 4.67
N GLN A 2 -11.81 -12.33 5.68
CA GLN A 2 -11.90 -11.75 7.03
C GLN A 2 -10.92 -10.60 7.19
N LEU A 3 -11.39 -9.49 7.78
CA LEU A 3 -10.58 -8.30 8.00
C LEU A 3 -10.19 -8.17 9.46
N ARG A 4 -8.94 -7.79 9.70
CA ARG A 4 -8.45 -7.34 11.00
C ARG A 4 -7.90 -5.94 10.89
N PHE A 5 -8.51 -5.01 11.62
CA PHE A 5 -8.09 -3.63 11.69
C PHE A 5 -6.68 -3.51 12.32
N LEU A 6 -5.77 -2.82 11.63
CA LEU A 6 -4.45 -2.51 12.13
C LEU A 6 -4.39 -1.05 12.61
N GLY A 7 -4.91 -0.10 11.85
CA GLY A 7 -4.92 1.29 12.30
C GLY A 7 -5.39 2.27 11.25
N LYS A 8 -5.55 3.52 11.66
CA LYS A 8 -5.96 4.64 10.83
C LYS A 8 -5.28 5.93 11.28
N ASN A 9 -5.16 6.91 10.38
CA ASN A 9 -4.54 8.20 10.68
C ASN A 9 -5.60 9.27 10.95
N SER A 10 -5.78 9.68 12.21
CA SER A 10 -7.01 10.36 12.71
C SER A 10 -6.93 11.89 12.93
N ASN A 11 -5.94 12.61 12.41
CA ASN A 11 -5.70 13.97 12.92
C ASN A 11 -6.65 15.07 12.44
N VAL A 12 -7.22 15.03 11.23
CA VAL A 12 -8.33 15.93 10.85
C VAL A 12 -9.09 15.26 9.72
N GLY A 13 -10.33 14.84 9.99
CA GLY A 13 -11.36 14.43 9.03
C GLY A 13 -10.88 13.63 7.82
N GLU A 14 -11.17 12.33 7.85
CA GLU A 14 -11.05 11.38 6.72
C GLU A 14 -9.68 10.67 6.69
N CYS A 15 -9.69 9.37 6.98
CA CYS A 15 -8.56 8.66 7.56
C CYS A 15 -8.23 7.42 6.75
N PRO A 16 -7.13 7.43 5.98
CA PRO A 16 -6.55 6.22 5.42
C PRO A 16 -6.41 5.16 6.51
N THR A 17 -6.79 3.94 6.15
CA THR A 17 -6.96 2.83 7.08
C THR A 17 -6.28 1.58 6.56
N LEU A 18 -5.63 0.86 7.45
CA LEU A 18 -4.89 -0.36 7.14
C LEU A 18 -5.55 -1.56 7.83
N TYR A 19 -5.77 -2.62 7.05
CA TYR A 19 -6.29 -3.90 7.52
C TYR A 19 -5.39 -5.05 7.08
N ALA A 20 -5.26 -6.06 7.93
CA ALA A 20 -4.75 -7.37 7.54
C ALA A 20 -5.90 -8.30 7.17
N THR A 21 -5.68 -9.15 6.16
CA THR A 21 -6.64 -10.19 5.79
C THR A 21 -6.19 -11.57 6.27
N ASP A 22 -7.12 -12.53 6.21
CA ASP A 22 -6.86 -13.97 6.38
C ASP A 22 -6.22 -14.64 5.15
N ARG A 23 -5.84 -13.87 4.13
CA ARG A 23 -5.28 -14.36 2.85
C ARG A 23 -3.84 -13.92 2.62
N ASP A 24 -3.11 -13.57 3.68
CA ASP A 24 -1.76 -13.02 3.59
C ASP A 24 -1.67 -11.78 2.68
N THR A 25 -2.73 -10.96 2.72
CA THR A 25 -2.77 -9.64 2.08
C THR A 25 -3.06 -8.54 3.10
N TYR A 26 -2.75 -7.31 2.73
CA TYR A 26 -3.22 -6.10 3.41
C TYR A 26 -4.25 -5.41 2.53
N LEU A 27 -5.29 -4.87 3.14
CA LEU A 27 -6.14 -3.87 2.51
C LEU A 27 -5.70 -2.49 2.94
N VAL A 28 -5.34 -1.67 1.95
CA VAL A 28 -4.91 -0.29 2.15
C VAL A 28 -6.01 0.62 1.62
N GLN A 29 -6.73 1.24 2.54
CA GLN A 29 -7.73 2.26 2.24
C GLN A 29 -7.06 3.63 2.23
N GLY A 30 -7.26 4.38 1.16
CA GLY A 30 -6.66 5.71 0.99
C GLY A 30 -7.42 6.56 -0.01
N TRP A 31 -6.92 7.77 -0.23
CA TRP A 31 -7.55 8.73 -1.13
C TRP A 31 -7.45 8.26 -2.58
N ARG A 32 -8.56 8.38 -3.32
CA ARG A 32 -8.59 8.12 -4.76
C ARG A 32 -7.73 9.14 -5.46
N ILE A 33 -6.80 8.67 -6.27
CA ILE A 33 -6.02 9.53 -7.14
C ILE A 33 -6.89 9.81 -8.37
N TYR A 34 -7.31 11.07 -8.54
CA TYR A 34 -8.07 11.50 -9.71
C TYR A 34 -7.14 12.13 -10.73
N ALA A 35 -7.27 11.73 -12.01
CA ALA A 35 -6.70 12.33 -13.23
C ALA A 35 -5.72 13.50 -13.01
N ASN A 36 -4.53 13.18 -12.50
CA ASN A 36 -3.46 14.14 -12.22
C ASN A 36 -2.15 13.60 -12.81
N ASP A 37 -1.10 14.42 -12.84
CA ASP A 37 0.24 14.04 -13.31
C ASP A 37 0.78 12.75 -12.65
N LEU A 38 0.29 12.38 -11.46
CA LEU A 38 0.63 11.14 -10.76
C LEU A 38 0.12 9.89 -11.49
N LEU A 39 -1.15 9.87 -11.93
CA LEU A 39 -1.68 8.72 -12.68
C LEU A 39 -0.99 8.57 -14.04
N MET A 40 -0.56 9.68 -14.66
CA MET A 40 0.16 9.62 -15.94
C MET A 40 1.55 8.97 -15.81
N GLN A 41 2.11 8.93 -14.60
CA GLN A 41 3.39 8.29 -14.31
C GLN A 41 3.23 6.82 -13.87
N LEU A 42 2.00 6.36 -13.64
CA LEU A 42 1.70 5.02 -13.15
C LEU A 42 1.17 4.15 -14.28
N ASP A 43 1.71 2.94 -14.40
CA ASP A 43 1.14 1.90 -15.24
C ASP A 43 0.18 1.06 -14.39
N ILE A 44 -1.12 1.36 -14.47
CA ILE A 44 -2.17 0.66 -13.73
C ILE A 44 -2.82 -0.37 -14.66
N PRO A 45 -2.54 -1.67 -14.47
CA PRO A 45 -3.13 -2.72 -15.28
C PRO A 45 -4.62 -2.90 -14.96
N GLU A 46 -5.32 -3.59 -15.85
CA GLU A 46 -6.74 -3.88 -15.68
C GLU A 46 -7.01 -4.68 -14.38
N GLY A 47 -7.93 -4.18 -13.55
CA GLY A 47 -8.26 -4.78 -12.27
C GLY A 47 -7.39 -4.32 -11.09
N GLU A 48 -6.47 -3.38 -11.32
CA GLU A 48 -5.74 -2.67 -10.28
C GLU A 48 -6.17 -1.20 -10.19
N THR A 49 -5.87 -0.58 -9.06
CA THR A 49 -6.02 0.86 -8.85
C THR A 49 -4.90 1.35 -7.92
N ALA A 50 -4.79 2.66 -7.76
CA ALA A 50 -3.86 3.27 -6.82
C ALA A 50 -4.59 4.15 -5.80
N VAL A 51 -4.06 4.18 -4.59
CA VAL A 51 -4.50 5.04 -3.49
C VAL A 51 -3.33 5.88 -2.99
N GLU A 52 -3.64 7.07 -2.50
CA GLU A 52 -2.68 7.89 -1.77
C GLU A 52 -2.92 7.75 -0.26
N VAL A 53 -1.84 7.52 0.49
CA VAL A 53 -1.88 7.33 1.95
C VAL A 53 -0.71 8.04 2.64
N PRO A 54 -0.86 8.52 3.88
CA PRO A 54 0.25 9.08 4.63
C PRO A 54 1.24 7.97 5.00
N THR A 55 2.53 8.30 5.05
CA THR A 55 3.61 7.33 5.33
C THR A 55 3.46 6.67 6.71
N GLU A 56 2.99 7.43 7.68
CA GLU A 56 2.65 7.01 9.05
C GLU A 56 1.57 5.91 9.11
N LEU A 57 0.79 5.70 8.04
CA LEU A 57 -0.17 4.58 8.00
C LEU A 57 0.54 3.22 8.15
N PHE A 58 1.75 3.10 7.60
CA PHE A 58 2.51 1.86 7.64
C PHE A 58 3.12 1.56 9.02
N GLU A 59 3.18 2.52 9.95
CA GLU A 59 3.57 2.26 11.35
C GLU A 59 2.64 1.26 12.03
N HIS A 60 1.37 1.19 11.60
CA HIS A 60 0.41 0.21 12.14
C HIS A 60 0.72 -1.24 11.74
N LEU A 61 1.65 -1.49 10.81
CA LEU A 61 2.16 -2.83 10.50
C LEU A 61 2.80 -3.51 11.71
N GLU A 62 3.29 -2.75 12.70
CA GLU A 62 3.81 -3.28 13.96
C GLU A 62 2.74 -4.08 14.72
N LYS A 63 1.45 -3.74 14.54
CA LYS A 63 0.32 -4.49 15.12
C LYS A 63 0.05 -5.81 14.41
N ASP A 64 0.68 -6.04 13.26
CA ASP A 64 0.74 -7.36 12.60
C ASP A 64 2.03 -8.12 12.95
N GLY A 65 2.86 -7.62 13.88
CA GLY A 65 4.08 -8.27 14.31
C GLY A 65 5.29 -7.98 13.42
N LEU A 66 5.20 -6.98 12.54
CA LEU A 66 6.35 -6.53 11.75
C LEU A 66 7.30 -5.65 12.58
N PRO A 67 8.62 -5.71 12.32
CA PRO A 67 9.62 -5.07 13.17
C PRO A 67 9.65 -3.53 13.07
N SER A 68 9.11 -2.97 11.99
CA SER A 68 9.00 -1.53 11.75
C SER A 68 8.00 -1.27 10.63
N GLY A 69 7.33 -0.11 10.67
CA GLY A 69 6.54 0.40 9.55
C GLY A 69 7.29 1.30 8.57
N VAL A 70 8.61 1.47 8.75
CA VAL A 70 9.41 2.37 7.91
C VAL A 70 9.70 1.72 6.56
N ILE A 71 9.04 2.21 5.52
CA ILE A 71 9.30 1.84 4.13
C ILE A 71 10.71 2.30 3.74
N ARG A 72 11.56 1.35 3.33
CA ARG A 72 12.96 1.62 2.92
C ARG A 72 13.15 1.61 1.40
N ARG A 73 12.20 1.05 0.66
CA ARG A 73 12.25 0.88 -0.79
C ARG A 73 10.96 1.38 -1.44
N LEU A 74 11.11 2.11 -2.54
CA LEU A 74 10.00 2.57 -3.38
C LEU A 74 9.97 1.71 -4.65
N GLU A 75 9.25 0.60 -4.55
CA GLU A 75 9.01 -0.38 -5.60
C GLU A 75 7.57 -0.91 -5.41
N ASP A 76 7.04 -1.61 -6.41
CA ASP A 76 5.72 -2.26 -6.31
C ASP A 76 5.52 -2.94 -4.94
N PRO A 77 4.41 -2.67 -4.22
CA PRO A 77 3.26 -1.82 -4.58
C PRO A 77 3.39 -0.31 -4.27
N ILE A 78 4.46 0.15 -3.60
CA ILE A 78 4.64 1.55 -3.19
C ILE A 78 5.50 2.29 -4.21
N MET A 79 4.84 3.00 -5.12
CA MET A 79 5.47 3.50 -6.34
C MET A 79 6.11 4.89 -6.18
N ILE A 80 5.49 5.77 -5.38
CA ILE A 80 5.86 7.19 -5.34
C ILE A 80 5.78 7.72 -3.91
N LEU A 81 6.80 8.45 -3.47
CA LEU A 81 6.72 9.38 -2.34
C LEU A 81 6.43 10.77 -2.89
N THR A 82 5.25 11.31 -2.63
CA THR A 82 4.90 12.66 -3.09
C THR A 82 5.70 13.70 -2.29
N PRO A 83 5.88 14.92 -2.83
CA PRO A 83 6.48 16.03 -2.09
C PRO A 83 5.71 16.38 -0.79
N GLY A 84 4.44 15.99 -0.69
CA GLY A 84 3.58 16.18 0.47
C GLY A 84 3.81 15.17 1.60
N GLY A 85 4.69 14.18 1.42
CA GLY A 85 4.95 13.15 2.43
C GLY A 85 3.88 12.05 2.47
N THR A 86 3.29 11.74 1.32
CA THR A 86 2.35 10.62 1.13
C THR A 86 2.93 9.57 0.19
N PHE A 87 2.54 8.32 0.38
CA PHE A 87 2.84 7.22 -0.52
C PHE A 87 1.68 7.00 -1.50
N VAL A 88 2.02 6.75 -2.75
CA VAL A 88 1.10 6.14 -3.71
C VAL A 88 1.27 4.62 -3.66
N VAL A 89 0.19 3.93 -3.34
CA VAL A 89 0.13 2.47 -3.24
C VAL A 89 -0.74 1.94 -4.35
N GLN A 90 -0.16 1.16 -5.25
CA GLN A 90 -0.86 0.45 -6.31
C GLN A 90 -1.17 -0.97 -5.85
N GLY A 91 -2.35 -1.47 -6.17
CA GLY A 91 -2.70 -2.85 -5.88
C GLY A 91 -4.01 -3.26 -6.51
N LYS A 92 -4.42 -4.48 -6.23
CA LYS A 92 -5.63 -5.06 -6.81
C LYS A 92 -6.87 -4.36 -6.28
N GLU A 93 -7.82 -4.07 -7.17
CA GLU A 93 -9.12 -3.56 -6.76
C GLU A 93 -9.85 -4.61 -5.91
N VAL A 94 -10.31 -4.21 -4.73
CA VAL A 94 -11.06 -5.09 -3.84
C VAL A 94 -12.49 -5.20 -4.35
N THR A 95 -12.89 -6.40 -4.78
CA THR A 95 -14.26 -6.70 -5.25
C THR A 95 -15.07 -7.56 -4.27
N ASP A 96 -14.44 -8.00 -3.17
CA ASP A 96 -15.07 -8.81 -2.13
C ASP A 96 -16.08 -7.97 -1.33
N ARG A 97 -17.37 -8.17 -1.65
CA ARG A 97 -18.47 -7.37 -1.06
C ARG A 97 -18.59 -7.52 0.44
N GLU A 98 -18.26 -8.69 1.00
CA GLU A 98 -18.34 -8.90 2.44
C GLU A 98 -17.24 -8.13 3.17
N ALA A 99 -16.05 -8.03 2.57
CA ALA A 99 -14.98 -7.19 3.09
C ALA A 99 -15.34 -5.70 2.99
N LEU A 100 -15.79 -5.25 1.82
CA LEU A 100 -16.19 -3.86 1.59
C LEU A 100 -17.31 -3.41 2.53
N ALA A 101 -18.29 -4.28 2.83
CA ALA A 101 -19.38 -3.98 3.75
C ALA A 101 -18.94 -3.81 5.21
N GLN A 102 -17.73 -4.26 5.57
CA GLN A 102 -17.15 -4.06 6.91
C GLN A 102 -16.33 -2.76 7.00
N MET A 103 -16.11 -2.08 5.87
CA MET A 103 -15.31 -0.86 5.77
C MET A 103 -16.21 0.37 5.63
N ASP A 104 -15.77 1.49 6.17
CA ASP A 104 -16.38 2.80 5.93
C ASP A 104 -15.54 3.51 4.87
N ILE A 105 -15.93 3.40 3.59
CA ILE A 105 -15.20 3.93 2.43
C ILE A 105 -16.02 5.07 1.81
N PRO A 106 -15.66 6.33 2.07
CA PRO A 106 -16.26 7.49 1.42
C PRO A 106 -16.01 7.52 -0.10
N ASP A 107 -16.80 8.28 -0.85
CA ASP A 107 -16.72 8.35 -2.32
C ASP A 107 -15.34 8.83 -2.86
N TYR A 108 -14.61 9.62 -2.07
CA TYR A 108 -13.26 10.10 -2.42
C TYR A 108 -12.14 9.16 -1.97
N GLU A 109 -12.46 8.05 -1.31
CA GLU A 109 -11.52 7.00 -0.94
C GLU A 109 -11.77 5.72 -1.74
N THR A 110 -10.74 4.89 -1.82
CA THR A 110 -10.87 3.53 -2.32
C THR A 110 -9.91 2.64 -1.56
N VAL A 111 -10.00 1.34 -1.81
CA VAL A 111 -9.17 0.33 -1.15
C VAL A 111 -8.50 -0.53 -2.19
N VAL A 112 -7.22 -0.80 -1.96
CA VAL A 112 -6.42 -1.75 -2.73
C VAL A 112 -6.02 -2.93 -1.86
N GLU A 113 -5.95 -4.11 -2.47
CA GLU A 113 -5.37 -5.31 -1.88
C GLU A 113 -3.93 -5.47 -2.34
N VAL A 114 -3.00 -5.59 -1.39
CA VAL A 114 -1.58 -5.80 -1.65
C VAL A 114 -1.06 -7.03 -0.90
N PRO A 115 -0.17 -7.85 -1.48
CA PRO A 115 0.40 -8.99 -0.78
C PRO A 115 1.25 -8.56 0.42
N LYS A 116 1.11 -9.24 1.57
CA LYS A 116 1.96 -8.97 2.74
C LYS A 116 3.44 -9.15 2.42
N ALA A 117 3.78 -10.20 1.66
CA ALA A 117 5.15 -10.49 1.27
C ALA A 117 5.81 -9.31 0.53
N THR A 118 5.06 -8.62 -0.33
CA THR A 118 5.59 -7.47 -1.06
C THR A 118 5.83 -6.29 -0.13
N ILE A 119 4.88 -5.95 0.74
CA ILE A 119 5.08 -4.89 1.76
C ILE A 119 6.27 -5.20 2.67
N ILE A 120 6.40 -6.44 3.13
CA ILE A 120 7.53 -6.87 3.97
C ILE A 120 8.86 -6.66 3.25
N ALA A 121 8.94 -7.02 1.96
CA ALA A 121 10.16 -6.82 1.17
C ALA A 121 10.56 -5.34 1.01
N LEU A 122 9.61 -4.40 1.14
CA LEU A 122 9.88 -2.95 1.13
C LEU A 122 10.40 -2.43 2.48
N LEU A 123 10.18 -3.15 3.57
CA LEU A 123 10.68 -2.84 4.91
C LEU A 123 12.12 -3.33 5.13
N GLU A 124 12.51 -4.40 4.44
CA GLU A 124 13.85 -4.99 4.53
C GLU A 124 14.92 -4.10 3.86
N GLU A 125 16.12 -4.08 4.46
CA GLU A 125 17.29 -3.50 3.79
C GLU A 125 17.64 -4.32 2.54
N PRO A 126 18.15 -3.68 1.46
CA PRO A 126 18.61 -4.42 0.30
C PRO A 126 19.69 -5.41 0.74
N ARG A 127 19.40 -6.71 0.63
CA ARG A 127 20.43 -7.73 0.81
C ARG A 127 21.48 -7.51 -0.27
N ASP A 128 22.77 -7.52 0.08
CA ASP A 128 23.89 -7.37 -0.87
C ASP A 128 23.76 -8.23 -2.15
N ALA A 129 23.08 -9.37 -2.05
CA ALA A 129 22.80 -10.27 -3.16
C ALA A 129 21.88 -9.67 -4.26
N ASP A 130 21.00 -8.74 -3.93
CA ASP A 130 20.15 -8.05 -4.92
C ASP A 130 20.92 -6.95 -5.68
N LEU A 131 21.95 -6.35 -5.08
CA LEU A 131 22.87 -5.43 -5.75
C LEU A 131 23.74 -6.19 -6.78
N GLN A 132 24.18 -7.40 -6.46
CA GLN A 132 24.98 -8.24 -7.37
C GLN A 132 24.19 -8.79 -8.57
N ARG A 133 22.88 -9.00 -8.45
CA ARG A 133 22.01 -9.37 -9.58
C ARG A 133 21.72 -8.20 -10.52
N ARG A 134 21.70 -6.96 -10.02
CA ARG A 134 21.52 -5.74 -10.84
C ARG A 134 22.80 -5.31 -11.57
N ALA A 135 23.97 -5.75 -11.10
CA ALA A 135 25.27 -5.40 -11.68
C ALA A 135 25.75 -6.34 -12.81
N GLN A 136 25.00 -7.38 -13.16
CA GLN A 136 25.35 -8.26 -14.28
C GLN A 136 24.49 -7.91 -15.50
N PRO A 137 25.03 -7.16 -16.48
CA PRO A 137 24.41 -7.14 -17.79
C PRO A 137 24.44 -8.57 -18.34
N ALA A 138 23.30 -9.09 -18.77
CA ALA A 138 23.23 -10.37 -19.47
C ALA A 138 24.24 -10.33 -20.64
N LEU A 139 25.19 -11.28 -20.61
CA LEU A 139 26.22 -11.45 -21.64
C LEU A 139 25.62 -12.15 -22.86
#